data_AF-A0A3A4QK63-F1
#
_entry.id   AF-A0A3A4QK63-F1
#
_cell.length_a   1.000
_cell.length_b   1.000
_cell.length_c   1.000
_cell.angle_alpha   90.00
_cell.angle_beta   90.00
_cell.angle_gamma   90.00
#
_symmetry.space_group_name_H-M   'P 1'
#
loop_
_entity.id
_entity.type
_entity.pdbx_description
1 polymer ?
#
loop_
_entity_poly.entity_id
_entity_poly.type
_entity_poly.pdbx_seq_one_letter_code
_entity_poly.pdbx_strand_id
1 'polypeptide(L)' 'MSKKITYRCEACGKTVEIVDGEMDMPECCQRTMTKDDGLDFCEKPSDPEHARLFDNDEPCDDGRTGKID' A
#
# COMPACT_ATOMS: atom_id res chain seq x y z
N MET A 1 -18.86 3.65 -24.82
CA MET A 1 -17.99 4.14 -23.73
C MET A 1 -16.84 3.15 -23.62
N SER A 2 -15.64 3.53 -24.02
CA SER A 2 -14.47 2.65 -23.92
C SER A 2 -13.90 2.74 -22.51
N LYS A 3 -13.88 1.63 -21.78
CA LYS A 3 -13.39 1.57 -20.40
C LYS A 3 -11.86 1.48 -20.44
N LYS A 4 -11.14 2.32 -19.71
CA LYS A 4 -9.67 2.24 -19.61
C LYS A 4 -9.31 1.41 -18.40
N ILE A 5 -8.33 0.52 -18.55
CA ILE A 5 -7.83 -0.35 -17.50
C ILE A 5 -6.33 -0.08 -17.33
N THR A 6 -5.96 0.27 -16.10
CA THR A 6 -4.56 0.38 -15.70
C THR A 6 -4.06 -1.00 -15.26
N TYR A 7 -2.86 -1.37 -15.66
CA TYR A 7 -2.14 -2.55 -15.19
C TYR A 7 -0.85 -2.12 -14.52
N ARG A 8 -0.47 -2.79 -13.43
CA ARG A 8 0.77 -2.55 -12.69
C ARG A 8 1.64 -3.81 -12.68
N CYS A 9 2.94 -3.63 -12.91
CA CYS A 9 3.93 -4.68 -12.77
C CYS A 9 4.41 -4.75 -11.32
N GLU A 10 4.21 -5.89 -10.66
CA GLU A 10 4.68 -6.12 -9.28
C GLU A 10 6.21 -6.26 -9.17
N ALA A 11 6.94 -6.40 -10.29
CA ALA A 11 8.39 -6.46 -10.30
C ALA A 11 9.08 -5.11 -10.12
N CYS A 12 8.58 -4.15 -10.88
CA CYS A 12 9.27 -2.90 -11.15
C CYS A 12 8.38 -1.67 -10.90
N GLY A 13 7.11 -1.87 -10.58
CA GLY A 13 6.15 -0.81 -10.30
C GLY A 13 5.64 -0.06 -11.53
N LYS A 14 6.04 -0.44 -12.75
CA LYS A 14 5.56 0.20 -13.99
C LYS A 14 4.05 0.04 -14.15
N THR A 15 3.39 1.08 -14.62
CA THR A 15 1.97 1.09 -14.96
C THR A 15 1.76 1.32 -16.45
N VAL A 16 0.74 0.67 -17.02
CA VAL A 16 0.30 0.86 -18.41
C VAL A 16 -1.23 0.93 -18.46
N GLU A 17 -1.76 1.83 -19.27
CA GLU A 17 -3.21 1.97 -19.49
C GLU A 17 -3.57 1.39 -20.86
N ILE A 18 -4.54 0.48 -20.89
CA ILE A 18 -5.09 -0.07 -22.12
C ILE A 18 -6.61 0.13 -22.16
N VAL A 19 -7.18 0.12 -23.35
CA VAL A 19 -8.62 0.14 -23.53
C VAL A 19 -9.17 -1.28 -23.39
N ASP A 20 -10.17 -1.44 -22.53
CA ASP A 20 -10.87 -2.70 -22.26
C ASP A 20 -11.44 -3.28 -23.55
N GLY A 21 -11.03 -4.50 -23.89
CA GLY A 21 -11.42 -5.20 -25.12
C GLY A 21 -10.59 -4.88 -26.36
N GLU A 22 -9.57 -4.02 -26.27
CA GLU A 22 -8.73 -3.63 -27.41
C GLU A 22 -7.41 -4.41 -27.48
N MET A 23 -6.93 -4.97 -26.36
CA MET A 23 -5.67 -5.71 -26.30
C MET A 23 -5.64 -6.76 -25.17
N ASP A 24 -4.95 -7.87 -25.42
CA ASP A 24 -4.67 -8.89 -24.40
C ASP A 24 -3.73 -8.36 -23.29
N MET A 25 -3.80 -9.05 -22.16
CA MET A 25 -3.14 -8.71 -20.88
C MET A 25 -1.63 -8.39 -21.06
N PRO A 26 -1.13 -7.21 -20.66
CA PRO A 26 0.23 -6.80 -20.95
C PRO A 26 1.27 -7.60 -20.15
N GLU A 27 2.41 -7.89 -20.77
CA GLU A 27 3.54 -8.57 -20.14
C GLU A 27 4.66 -7.60 -19.76
N CYS A 28 5.17 -7.72 -18.54
CA CYS A 28 6.30 -6.94 -18.05
C CYS A 28 7.18 -7.81 -17.14
N CYS A 29 8.50 -7.73 -17.30
CA CYS A 29 9.45 -8.54 -16.53
C CYS A 29 9.22 -10.06 -16.64
N GLN A 30 8.85 -10.54 -17.85
CA GLN A 30 8.58 -11.97 -18.15
C GLN A 30 7.40 -12.55 -17.36
N ARG A 31 6.48 -11.68 -16.91
CA ARG A 31 5.23 -12.04 -16.24
C ARG A 31 4.08 -11.18 -16.75
N THR A 32 2.87 -11.69 -16.67
CA THR A 32 1.65 -10.91 -16.92
C THR A 32 1.51 -9.83 -15.84
N MET A 33 1.12 -8.63 -16.25
CA MET A 33 0.86 -7.53 -15.31
C MET A 33 -0.49 -7.71 -14.64
N THR A 34 -0.60 -7.24 -13.41
CA THR A 34 -1.84 -7.31 -12.62
C THR A 34 -2.67 -6.06 -12.88
N LYS A 35 -3.99 -6.22 -12.98
CA LYS A 35 -4.89 -5.07 -13.12
C LYS A 35 -4.78 -4.18 -11.88
N ASP A 36 -4.42 -2.93 -12.10
CA ASP A 36 -4.39 -1.89 -11.08
C ASP A 36 -5.80 -1.28 -11.05
N ASP A 37 -6.69 -1.92 -10.29
CA ASP A 37 -8.07 -1.44 -10.08
C ASP A 37 -8.13 -0.15 -9.25
N GLY A 38 -6.98 0.46 -8.94
CA GLY A 38 -6.82 1.48 -7.90
C GLY A 38 -7.18 0.85 -6.57
N LEU A 39 -6.18 0.37 -5.81
CA LEU A 39 -6.47 0.00 -4.43
C LEU A 39 -7.13 1.20 -3.78
N ASP A 40 -8.33 1.00 -3.24
CA ASP A 40 -8.98 2.01 -2.41
C ASP A 40 -7.99 2.43 -1.34
N PHE A 41 -7.96 3.72 -1.01
CA PHE A 41 -7.03 4.20 0.01
C PHE A 41 -7.18 3.32 1.23
N CYS A 42 -6.05 2.84 1.79
CA CYS A 42 -6.11 2.09 3.03
C CYS A 42 -6.72 2.99 4.10
N GLU A 43 -8.02 2.82 4.35
CA GLU A 43 -8.72 3.56 5.37
C GLU A 43 -8.34 2.91 6.71
N LYS A 44 -7.75 3.72 7.61
CA LYS A 44 -7.42 3.22 8.94
C LYS A 44 -8.72 2.87 9.66
N PRO A 45 -8.86 1.67 10.22
CA PRO A 45 -10.06 1.33 10.96
C PRO A 45 -10.17 2.24 12.18
N SER A 46 -11.36 2.81 12.38
CA SER A 46 -11.66 3.66 13.53
C SER A 46 -11.91 2.81 14.78
N ASP A 47 -10.91 2.03 15.19
CA ASP A 47 -10.97 1.24 16.41
C ASP A 47 -10.53 2.08 17.63
N PRO A 48 -11.11 1.86 18.83
CA PRO A 48 -10.75 2.59 20.05
C PRO A 48 -9.28 2.44 20.48
N GLU A 49 -8.55 1.44 19.97
CA GLU A 49 -7.10 1.31 20.14
C GLU A 49 -6.32 2.46 19.45
N HIS A 50 -6.91 3.12 18.45
CA HIS A 50 -6.39 4.36 17.85
C HIS A 50 -6.88 5.63 18.58
N ALA A 51 -7.83 5.50 19.52
CA ALA A 51 -8.35 6.62 20.31
C ALA A 51 -7.52 6.92 21.56
N ARG A 52 -6.29 6.39 21.65
CA ARG A 52 -5.30 6.84 22.64
C ARG A 52 -4.89 8.29 22.34
N LEU A 53 -5.72 9.20 22.83
CA LEU A 53 -5.43 10.59 23.04
C LEU A 53 -4.36 10.65 24.13
N PHE A 54 -3.08 10.76 23.76
CA PHE A 54 -1.99 11.17 24.65
C PHE A 54 -2.09 10.60 26.07
N ASP A 55 -1.77 9.31 26.25
CA ASP A 55 -1.60 8.77 27.60
C ASP A 55 -0.21 9.18 28.11
N ASN A 56 -0.17 10.40 28.66
CA ASN A 56 0.96 11.09 29.29
C ASN A 56 2.25 11.25 28.46
N ASP A 57 2.85 12.44 28.56
CA ASP A 57 4.13 12.86 27.97
C ASP A 57 5.35 12.10 28.57
N GLU A 58 5.19 10.83 28.96
CA GLU A 58 6.30 10.03 29.45
C GLU A 58 7.04 9.39 28.27
N PRO A 59 8.38 9.52 28.21
CA PRO A 59 9.15 8.73 27.27
C PRO A 59 8.90 7.25 27.57
N CYS A 60 8.64 6.44 26.53
CA CYS A 60 8.67 5.00 26.66
C CYS A 60 9.97 4.58 27.35
N ASP A 61 9.86 3.92 28.50
CA ASP A 61 11.01 3.31 29.17
C ASP A 61 11.55 2.20 28.25
N ASP A 62 12.58 2.51 27.46
CA ASP A 62 13.21 1.58 26.49
C ASP A 62 14.03 0.49 27.20
N GLY A 63 13.88 0.30 28.52
CA GLY A 63 14.56 -0.73 29.31
C GLY A 63 16.09 -0.59 29.36
N ARG A 64 16.64 0.57 28.97
CA ARG A 64 18.10 0.82 28.92
C ARG A 64 18.67 1.54 30.13
N THR A 65 17.88 1.77 31.19
CA THR A 65 18.40 2.39 32.41
C THR A 65 19.09 1.34 33.29
N GLY A 66 20.19 0.78 32.78
CA GLY A 66 21.24 0.20 33.60
C GLY A 66 22.30 1.26 33.85
N LYS A 67 22.44 1.73 35.10
CA LYS A 67 23.69 2.36 35.51
C LYS A 67 24.54 1.31 36.20
N ILE A 68 25.57 0.89 35.47
CA ILE A 68 26.84 0.41 35.99
C ILE A 68 27.54 1.64 36.57
N ASP A 69 27.53 1.75 37.90
CA ASP A 69 28.68 2.02 38.78
C ASP A 69 28.26 1.77 40.24
#